data_AF-A0A1U7GEK1-F1
#
_entry.id   AF-A0A1U7GEK1-F1
#
_cell.length_a   1.000
_cell.length_b   1.000
_cell.length_c   1.000
_cell.angle_alpha   90.00
_cell.angle_beta   90.00
_cell.angle_gamma   90.00
#
_symmetry.space_group_name_H-M   'P 1'
#
loop_
_entity.id
_entity.type
_entity.pdbx_description
1 polymer ?
#
loop_
_entity_poly.entity_id
_entity_poly.type
_entity_poly.pdbx_seq_one_letter_code
_entity_poly.pdbx_strand_id
1 'polypeptide(L)'
;MAPWLAYPSLKWSSEDSEFYPTHDRTGKPILNSAGDIFDPSPSIPLPTPIATITRVEQGFLPIWITQFKGTVNAAPWMGFPAESVLCKDITADSSTDSDWGILYNVTYTFAFRPPILASDGVTIMVAGWDAFIANVGKRQLVDGKREEIRDKDGQSISDPVPLQLVDGTYDEDDPKTYYLRFPVYPTSDFSYFNFPANLFSYVP
;
A
#
# COMPACT_ATOMS: atom_id res chain seq x y z
N MET A 1 -10.71 31.00 23.68
CA MET A 1 -9.84 29.84 23.39
C MET A 1 -9.26 30.06 22.00
N ALA A 2 -7.95 29.88 21.82
CA ALA A 2 -7.36 30.12 20.50
C ALA A 2 -7.85 29.06 19.49
N PRO A 3 -8.21 29.43 18.25
CA PRO A 3 -8.80 28.49 17.28
C PRO A 3 -7.97 27.23 16.99
N TRP A 4 -6.63 27.37 16.95
CA TRP A 4 -5.71 26.24 16.70
C TRP A 4 -5.52 25.29 17.89
N LEU A 5 -6.08 25.62 19.06
CA LEU A 5 -6.14 24.71 20.21
C LEU A 5 -7.42 23.87 20.21
N ALA A 6 -8.35 24.13 19.30
CA ALA A 6 -9.54 23.33 19.15
C ALA A 6 -9.17 21.90 18.70
N TYR A 7 -9.94 20.92 19.16
CA TYR A 7 -9.73 19.54 18.76
C TYR A 7 -10.01 19.39 17.25
N PRO A 8 -9.17 18.68 16.48
CA PRO A 8 -9.40 18.45 15.06
C PRO A 8 -10.75 17.76 14.82
N SER A 9 -11.43 18.12 13.73
CA SER A 9 -12.57 17.33 13.26
C SER A 9 -12.05 16.09 12.54
N LEU A 10 -12.77 14.98 12.71
CA LEU A 10 -12.43 13.69 12.11
C LEU A 10 -13.66 13.13 11.41
N LYS A 11 -13.50 12.76 10.14
CA LYS A 11 -14.50 12.06 9.34
C LYS A 11 -13.89 10.79 8.78
N TRP A 12 -14.63 9.69 8.87
CA TRP A 12 -14.29 8.42 8.24
C TRP A 12 -15.16 8.17 7.00
N SER A 13 -14.55 7.62 5.97
CA SER A 13 -15.21 7.05 4.79
C SER A 13 -14.42 5.83 4.29
N SER A 14 -14.80 5.27 3.16
CA SER A 14 -14.06 4.20 2.49
C SER A 14 -14.09 4.38 0.98
N GLU A 15 -13.07 3.86 0.32
CA GLU A 15 -13.00 3.74 -1.13
C GLU A 15 -12.71 2.29 -1.50
N ASP A 16 -13.38 1.77 -2.51
CA ASP A 16 -13.12 0.43 -3.02
C ASP A 16 -12.09 0.49 -4.14
N SER A 17 -11.11 -0.42 -4.11
CA SER A 17 -10.19 -0.65 -5.22
C SER A 17 -10.27 -2.10 -5.68
N GLU A 18 -10.05 -2.33 -6.97
CA GLU A 18 -9.92 -3.69 -7.49
C GLU A 18 -8.65 -4.36 -6.95
N PHE A 19 -8.80 -5.56 -6.42
CA PHE A 19 -7.71 -6.33 -5.84
C PHE A 19 -7.73 -7.77 -6.38
N TYR A 20 -6.56 -8.29 -6.74
CA TYR A 20 -6.37 -9.62 -7.31
C TYR A 20 -5.73 -10.55 -6.27
N PRO A 21 -6.52 -11.25 -5.44
CA PRO A 21 -5.99 -12.17 -4.44
C PRO A 21 -5.25 -13.32 -5.11
N THR A 22 -4.08 -13.64 -4.57
CA THR A 22 -3.25 -14.77 -5.02
C THR A 22 -3.41 -15.98 -4.11
N HIS A 23 -3.81 -15.75 -2.87
CA HIS A 23 -4.01 -16.78 -1.84
C HIS A 23 -5.36 -16.59 -1.15
N ASP A 24 -5.92 -17.70 -0.69
CA ASP A 24 -7.12 -17.71 0.14
C ASP A 24 -6.80 -17.35 1.60
N ARG A 25 -7.85 -17.26 2.43
CA ARG A 25 -7.73 -16.94 3.86
C ARG A 25 -6.86 -17.91 4.66
N THR A 26 -6.66 -19.12 4.15
CA THR A 26 -5.84 -20.16 4.78
C THR A 26 -4.39 -20.16 4.31
N GLY A 27 -4.04 -19.26 3.38
CA GLY A 27 -2.70 -19.18 2.80
C GLY A 27 -2.49 -20.15 1.64
N LYS A 28 -3.56 -20.79 1.14
CA LYS A 28 -3.45 -21.65 -0.03
C LYS A 28 -3.55 -20.83 -1.31
N PRO A 29 -2.73 -21.14 -2.33
CA PRO A 29 -2.82 -20.44 -3.61
C PRO A 29 -4.22 -20.68 -4.23
N ILE A 30 -4.75 -19.65 -4.86
CA ILE A 30 -6.02 -19.72 -5.59
C ILE A 30 -5.73 -20.27 -6.99
N LEU A 31 -6.02 -21.55 -7.19
CA LEU A 31 -5.72 -22.29 -8.41
C LEU A 31 -7.00 -22.91 -9.03
N ASN A 32 -6.97 -23.17 -10.32
CA ASN A 32 -8.01 -23.94 -11.02
C ASN A 32 -7.91 -25.45 -10.66
N SER A 33 -8.82 -26.27 -11.18
CA SER A 33 -8.84 -27.72 -10.90
C SER A 33 -7.63 -28.51 -11.44
N ALA A 34 -6.88 -27.94 -12.39
CA ALA A 34 -5.65 -28.50 -12.93
C ALA A 34 -4.39 -28.06 -12.15
N GLY A 35 -4.52 -27.14 -11.19
CA GLY A 35 -3.40 -26.59 -10.43
C GLY A 35 -2.78 -25.33 -11.02
N ASP A 36 -3.37 -24.78 -12.10
CA ASP A 36 -2.86 -23.55 -12.71
C ASP A 36 -3.48 -22.30 -12.06
N ILE A 37 -2.79 -21.18 -12.21
CA ILE A 37 -3.30 -19.86 -11.81
C ILE A 37 -4.34 -19.40 -12.82
N PHE A 38 -5.35 -18.68 -12.34
CA PHE A 38 -6.32 -18.03 -13.20
C PHE A 38 -5.67 -16.90 -14.00
N ASP A 39 -5.88 -16.92 -15.32
CA ASP A 39 -5.52 -15.83 -16.24
C ASP A 39 -6.76 -15.42 -17.08
N PRO A 40 -7.35 -14.21 -16.84
CA PRO A 40 -6.94 -13.23 -15.84
C PRO A 40 -7.26 -13.72 -14.42
N SER A 41 -6.50 -13.25 -13.44
CA SER A 41 -6.76 -13.57 -12.04
C SER A 41 -8.12 -13.00 -11.59
N PRO A 42 -8.88 -13.71 -10.74
CA PRO A 42 -10.14 -13.19 -10.22
C PRO A 42 -9.88 -11.93 -9.40
N SER A 43 -10.75 -10.92 -9.56
CA SER A 43 -10.70 -9.71 -8.74
C SER A 43 -11.83 -9.64 -7.73
N ILE A 44 -11.55 -8.97 -6.62
CA ILE A 44 -12.52 -8.61 -5.58
C ILE A 44 -12.39 -7.13 -5.22
N PRO A 45 -13.46 -6.47 -4.75
CA PRO A 45 -13.35 -5.15 -4.16
C PRO A 45 -12.59 -5.24 -2.83
N LEU A 46 -11.55 -4.41 -2.68
CA LEU A 46 -10.82 -4.21 -1.44
C LEU A 46 -11.19 -2.83 -0.85
N PRO A 47 -12.00 -2.77 0.22
CA PRO A 47 -12.33 -1.52 0.86
C PRO A 47 -11.09 -0.95 1.56
N THR A 48 -10.79 0.32 1.28
CA THR A 48 -9.70 1.08 1.88
C THR A 48 -10.31 2.19 2.75
N PRO A 49 -10.23 2.09 4.09
CA PRO A 49 -10.67 3.16 4.98
C PRO A 49 -9.94 4.47 4.68
N ILE A 50 -10.66 5.57 4.72
CA ILE A 50 -10.17 6.93 4.53
C ILE A 50 -10.51 7.76 5.77
N ALA A 51 -9.52 8.42 6.37
CA ALA A 51 -9.73 9.45 7.38
C ALA A 51 -9.50 10.83 6.77
N THR A 52 -10.46 11.73 6.95
CA THR A 52 -10.33 13.15 6.65
C THR A 52 -10.28 13.91 7.97
N ILE A 53 -9.17 14.58 8.23
CA ILE A 53 -8.93 15.37 9.44
C ILE A 53 -8.86 16.83 9.05
N THR A 54 -9.67 17.69 9.68
CA THR A 54 -9.60 19.14 9.48
C THR A 54 -9.27 19.84 10.78
N ARG A 55 -8.32 20.78 10.75
CA ARG A 55 -7.98 21.62 11.91
C ARG A 55 -7.54 23.01 11.50
N VAL A 56 -7.59 23.94 12.45
CA VAL A 56 -7.06 25.29 12.28
C VAL A 56 -5.60 25.32 12.71
N GLU A 57 -4.73 25.93 11.90
CA GLU A 57 -3.31 26.12 12.19
C GLU A 57 -2.92 27.59 12.09
N GLN A 58 -1.97 28.02 12.92
CA GLN A 58 -1.41 29.38 12.88
C GLN A 58 -0.50 29.62 11.67
N GLY A 59 -0.01 28.55 11.06
CA GLY A 59 0.86 28.61 9.91
C GLY A 59 0.76 27.32 9.12
N PHE A 60 0.89 27.43 7.81
CA PHE A 60 0.93 26.29 6.91
C PHE A 60 2.09 26.48 5.95
N LEU A 61 2.93 25.45 5.82
CA LEU A 61 4.05 25.46 4.89
C LEU A 61 3.67 24.65 3.64
N PRO A 62 3.56 25.27 2.45
CA PRO A 62 3.20 24.55 1.22
C PRO A 62 4.11 23.36 0.89
N ILE A 63 5.37 23.40 1.34
CA ILE A 63 6.33 22.29 1.16
C ILE A 63 5.84 20.97 1.80
N TRP A 64 4.98 21.05 2.82
CA TRP A 64 4.40 19.86 3.45
C TRP A 64 3.57 19.04 2.46
N ILE A 65 2.91 19.69 1.50
CA ILE A 65 2.16 18.97 0.46
C ILE A 65 3.11 18.10 -0.34
N THR A 66 4.19 18.66 -0.86
CA THR A 66 5.18 17.90 -1.64
C THR A 66 5.98 16.90 -0.81
N GLN A 67 6.16 17.17 0.48
CA GLN A 67 6.92 16.30 1.38
C GLN A 67 6.12 15.06 1.80
N PHE A 68 4.82 15.21 2.07
CA PHE A 68 4.03 14.14 2.67
C PHE A 68 3.01 13.52 1.71
N LYS A 69 2.47 14.26 0.73
CA LYS A 69 1.50 13.70 -0.21
C LYS A 69 2.13 12.58 -1.02
N GLY A 70 1.45 11.43 -1.09
CA GLY A 70 1.97 10.25 -1.78
C GLY A 70 3.07 9.53 -1.03
N THR A 71 3.19 9.73 0.29
CA THR A 71 4.12 8.98 1.15
C THR A 71 3.35 8.11 2.14
N VAL A 72 3.97 7.02 2.59
CA VAL A 72 3.45 6.19 3.68
C VAL A 72 4.18 6.48 5.00
N ASN A 73 3.56 6.18 6.13
CA ASN A 73 4.16 6.42 7.44
C ASN A 73 5.45 5.58 7.66
N ALA A 74 6.57 6.23 7.99
CA ALA A 74 7.86 5.56 8.19
C ALA A 74 7.95 4.73 9.49
N ALA A 75 7.09 5.02 10.46
CA ALA A 75 7.05 4.37 11.78
C ALA A 75 5.59 4.16 12.20
N PRO A 76 5.32 3.30 13.21
CA PRO A 76 3.97 3.13 13.73
C PRO A 76 3.32 4.48 14.07
N TRP A 77 2.11 4.69 13.57
CA TRP A 77 1.41 5.97 13.68
C TRP A 77 -0.05 5.76 14.03
N MET A 78 -0.48 6.31 15.16
CA MET A 78 -1.85 6.23 15.67
C MET A 78 -2.44 4.81 15.72
N GLY A 79 -1.65 3.85 16.17
CA GLY A 79 -2.07 2.44 16.30
C GLY A 79 -1.94 1.62 15.01
N PHE A 80 -1.53 2.23 13.90
CA PHE A 80 -1.24 1.54 12.65
C PHE A 80 0.26 1.25 12.50
N PRO A 81 0.66 0.09 11.94
CA PRO A 81 2.07 -0.24 11.73
C PRO A 81 2.73 0.69 10.71
N ALA A 82 4.06 0.67 10.62
CA ALA A 82 4.79 1.34 9.55
C ALA A 82 4.27 0.90 8.16
N GLU A 83 4.38 1.79 7.17
CA GLU A 83 4.03 1.55 5.76
C GLU A 83 2.55 1.20 5.50
N SER A 84 1.65 1.51 6.42
CA SER A 84 0.22 1.15 6.30
C SER A 84 -0.72 2.34 6.09
N VAL A 85 -0.25 3.56 6.33
CA VAL A 85 -1.03 4.79 6.21
C VAL A 85 -0.44 5.65 5.11
N LEU A 86 -1.18 5.82 4.01
CA LEU A 86 -0.82 6.70 2.91
C LEU A 86 -1.41 8.10 3.13
N CYS A 87 -0.57 9.14 3.09
CA CYS A 87 -1.07 10.52 3.01
C CYS A 87 -1.54 10.79 1.58
N LYS A 88 -2.86 10.70 1.36
CA LYS A 88 -3.48 10.89 0.04
C LYS A 88 -3.47 12.35 -0.39
N ASP A 89 -3.78 13.25 0.53
CA ASP A 89 -3.87 14.66 0.21
C ASP A 89 -3.70 15.56 1.43
N ILE A 90 -3.24 16.78 1.16
CA ILE A 90 -3.17 17.88 2.12
C ILE A 90 -3.64 19.14 1.41
N THR A 91 -4.69 19.76 1.90
CA THR A 91 -5.20 21.05 1.40
C THR A 91 -5.23 22.07 2.53
N ALA A 92 -5.12 23.36 2.20
CA ALA A 92 -5.19 24.43 3.18
C ALA A 92 -5.87 25.66 2.57
N ASP A 93 -6.84 26.19 3.29
CA ASP A 93 -7.51 27.44 2.96
C ASP A 93 -7.19 28.49 4.03
N SER A 94 -6.66 29.64 3.62
CA SER A 94 -6.37 30.73 4.55
C SER A 94 -7.57 31.65 4.76
N SER A 95 -7.82 32.07 5.99
CA SER A 95 -8.76 33.15 6.33
C SER A 95 -8.10 34.17 7.24
N THR A 96 -8.56 35.42 7.17
CA THR A 96 -8.13 36.46 8.12
C THR A 96 -9.13 36.56 9.26
N ASP A 97 -8.63 36.51 10.49
CA ASP A 97 -9.37 36.68 11.73
C ASP A 97 -8.94 38.01 12.40
N SER A 98 -9.89 38.75 12.98
CA SER A 98 -9.63 40.08 13.56
C SER A 98 -8.73 40.04 14.79
N ASP A 99 -8.75 38.93 15.54
CA ASP A 99 -8.05 38.80 16.81
C ASP A 99 -6.73 38.06 16.64
N TRP A 100 -6.63 37.18 15.63
CA TRP A 100 -5.52 36.24 15.48
C TRP A 100 -4.72 36.38 14.17
N GLY A 101 -5.15 37.24 13.24
CA GLY A 101 -4.48 37.42 11.95
C GLY A 101 -4.79 36.29 10.96
N ILE A 102 -3.80 35.87 10.17
CA ILE A 102 -4.00 34.83 9.16
C ILE A 102 -4.03 33.45 9.84
N LEU A 103 -5.11 32.71 9.60
CA LEU A 103 -5.31 31.33 10.04
C LEU A 103 -5.45 30.42 8.82
N TYR A 104 -5.06 29.16 8.97
CA TYR A 104 -5.18 28.15 7.92
C TYR A 104 -6.11 27.04 8.36
N ASN A 105 -7.16 26.78 7.59
CA ASN A 105 -8.00 25.60 7.73
C ASN A 105 -7.37 24.47 6.90
N VAL A 106 -6.63 23.58 7.56
CA VAL A 106 -5.88 22.51 6.91
C VAL A 106 -6.69 21.23 6.95
N THR A 107 -6.82 20.57 5.80
CA THR A 107 -7.46 19.26 5.67
C THR A 107 -6.44 18.23 5.23
N TYR A 108 -6.32 17.17 6.00
CA TYR A 108 -5.47 16.01 5.73
C TYR A 108 -6.34 14.82 5.37
N THR A 109 -5.96 14.11 4.32
CA THR A 109 -6.63 12.87 3.92
C THR A 109 -5.65 11.72 3.98
N PHE A 110 -5.97 10.70 4.78
CA PHE A 110 -5.18 9.49 4.94
C PHE A 110 -5.96 8.27 4.49
N ALA A 111 -5.29 7.35 3.80
CA ALA A 111 -5.82 6.04 3.47
C ALA A 111 -5.10 4.95 4.26
N PHE A 112 -5.84 3.96 4.73
CA PHE A 112 -5.34 2.92 5.59
C PHE A 112 -5.39 1.58 4.86
N ARG A 113 -4.24 0.95 4.72
CA ARG A 113 -4.11 -0.37 4.09
C ARG A 113 -2.98 -1.16 4.75
N PRO A 114 -3.21 -1.70 5.96
CA PRO A 114 -2.23 -2.56 6.59
C PRO A 114 -2.03 -3.84 5.77
N PRO A 115 -0.84 -4.46 5.84
CA PRO A 115 -0.66 -5.78 5.26
C PRO A 115 -1.60 -6.77 5.96
N ILE A 116 -2.26 -7.62 5.17
CA ILE A 116 -3.11 -8.69 5.69
C ILE A 116 -2.38 -10.00 5.47
N LEU A 117 -2.19 -10.75 6.54
CA LEU A 117 -1.62 -12.08 6.53
C LEU A 117 -2.74 -13.13 6.52
N ALA A 118 -2.47 -14.27 5.91
CA ALA A 118 -3.31 -15.44 6.03
C ALA A 118 -3.27 -16.02 7.44
N SER A 119 -4.13 -17.00 7.72
CA SER A 119 -4.18 -17.65 9.04
C SER A 119 -2.88 -18.36 9.45
N ASP A 120 -1.97 -18.63 8.52
CA ASP A 120 -0.64 -19.18 8.80
C ASP A 120 0.32 -18.15 9.43
N GLY A 121 -0.04 -16.86 9.42
CA GLY A 121 0.77 -15.76 9.95
C GLY A 121 2.02 -15.44 9.12
N VAL A 122 2.17 -16.03 7.92
CA VAL A 122 3.36 -15.87 7.07
C VAL A 122 2.98 -15.40 5.68
N THR A 123 1.89 -15.94 5.11
CA THR A 123 1.48 -15.65 3.74
C THR A 123 0.82 -14.28 3.66
N ILE A 124 1.36 -13.41 2.82
CA ILE A 124 0.79 -12.08 2.57
C ILE A 124 -0.41 -12.23 1.63
N MET A 125 -1.60 -12.00 2.15
CA MET A 125 -2.83 -11.91 1.35
C MET A 125 -2.98 -10.54 0.72
N VAL A 126 -2.68 -9.48 1.45
CA VAL A 126 -2.70 -8.09 0.95
C VAL A 126 -1.39 -7.43 1.33
N ALA A 127 -0.63 -6.95 0.35
CA ALA A 127 0.71 -6.38 0.56
C ALA A 127 0.71 -4.93 1.10
N GLY A 128 -0.45 -4.41 1.50
CA GLY A 128 -0.60 -3.01 1.86
C GLY A 128 -0.50 -2.12 0.62
N TRP A 129 0.37 -1.12 0.68
CA TRP A 129 0.61 -0.16 -0.41
C TRP A 129 1.66 -0.62 -1.43
N ASP A 130 2.29 -1.77 -1.19
CA ASP A 130 3.33 -2.26 -2.07
C ASP A 130 2.76 -2.89 -3.34
N ALA A 131 3.52 -2.79 -4.42
CA ALA A 131 3.22 -3.55 -5.61
C ALA A 131 3.53 -5.03 -5.35
N PHE A 132 2.60 -5.90 -5.70
CA PHE A 132 2.72 -7.35 -5.53
C PHE A 132 2.56 -8.00 -6.91
N ILE A 133 3.69 -8.35 -7.52
CA ILE A 133 3.77 -8.68 -8.95
C ILE A 133 4.26 -10.12 -9.10
N ALA A 134 3.66 -10.87 -10.01
CA ALA A 134 4.10 -12.23 -10.33
C ALA A 134 5.57 -12.23 -10.80
N ASN A 135 6.37 -13.14 -10.24
CA ASN A 135 7.76 -13.39 -10.63
C ASN A 135 7.76 -14.22 -11.92
N VAL A 136 7.48 -13.57 -13.05
CA VAL A 136 7.42 -14.22 -14.36
C VAL A 136 8.37 -13.56 -15.35
N GLY A 137 8.87 -14.34 -16.30
CA GLY A 137 9.78 -13.82 -17.32
C GLY A 137 9.95 -14.74 -18.52
N LYS A 138 10.58 -14.21 -19.57
CA LYS A 138 10.98 -14.98 -20.79
C LYS A 138 12.44 -15.43 -20.76
N ARG A 139 13.13 -15.14 -19.65
CA ARG A 139 14.55 -15.40 -19.45
C ARG A 139 14.75 -15.85 -18.02
N GLN A 140 15.70 -16.75 -17.83
CA GLN A 140 16.08 -17.32 -16.55
C GLN A 140 17.56 -17.05 -16.26
N LEU A 141 18.00 -17.34 -15.04
CA LEU A 141 19.41 -17.35 -14.68
C LEU A 141 19.96 -18.78 -14.73
N VAL A 142 21.00 -19.01 -15.52
CA VAL A 142 21.75 -20.27 -15.58
C VAL A 142 23.21 -19.92 -15.27
N ASP A 143 23.76 -20.47 -14.19
CA ASP A 143 25.10 -20.13 -13.68
C ASP A 143 25.34 -18.61 -13.54
N GLY A 144 24.31 -17.89 -13.09
CA GLY A 144 24.34 -16.42 -12.91
C GLY A 144 24.28 -15.62 -14.22
N LYS A 145 24.14 -16.26 -15.38
CA LYS A 145 23.96 -15.59 -16.67
C LYS A 145 22.52 -15.64 -17.09
N ARG A 146 22.06 -14.55 -17.72
CA ARG A 146 20.69 -14.45 -18.23
C ARG A 146 20.58 -15.20 -19.55
N GLU A 147 19.78 -16.24 -19.58
CA GLU A 147 19.52 -17.07 -20.77
C GLU A 147 18.04 -17.04 -21.15
N GLU A 148 17.74 -17.28 -22.43
CA GLU A 148 16.36 -17.40 -22.90
C GLU A 148 15.78 -18.74 -22.46
N ILE A 149 14.51 -18.71 -22.04
CA ILE A 149 13.78 -19.94 -21.75
C ILE A 149 13.30 -20.51 -23.08
N ARG A 150 13.51 -21.80 -23.28
CA ARG A 150 13.14 -22.53 -24.49
C ARG A 150 12.13 -23.63 -24.17
N ASP A 151 11.23 -23.89 -25.09
CA ASP A 151 10.29 -25.01 -25.03
C ASP A 151 10.98 -26.35 -25.36
N LYS A 152 10.20 -27.44 -25.38
CA LYS A 152 10.67 -28.80 -25.66
C LYS A 152 11.28 -28.98 -27.05
N ASP A 153 10.93 -28.10 -27.99
CA ASP A 153 11.45 -28.09 -29.36
C ASP A 153 12.69 -27.18 -29.50
N GLY A 154 13.13 -26.56 -28.40
CA GLY A 154 14.27 -25.65 -28.36
C GLY A 154 13.94 -24.24 -28.86
N GLN A 155 12.67 -23.90 -29.10
CA GLN A 155 12.23 -22.57 -29.51
C GLN A 155 12.08 -21.66 -28.29
N SER A 156 12.40 -20.38 -28.42
CA SER A 156 12.23 -19.44 -27.32
C SER A 156 10.74 -19.26 -27.00
N ILE A 157 10.37 -19.30 -25.72
CA ILE A 157 8.97 -19.19 -25.30
C ILE A 157 8.37 -17.82 -25.66
N SER A 158 7.11 -17.82 -26.08
CA SER A 158 6.37 -16.60 -26.46
C SER A 158 5.87 -15.83 -25.25
N ASP A 159 5.43 -16.54 -24.22
CA ASP A 159 4.76 -15.98 -23.04
C ASP A 159 5.64 -16.09 -21.81
N PRO A 160 5.61 -15.12 -20.88
CA PRO A 160 6.37 -15.23 -19.63
C PRO A 160 5.94 -16.45 -18.82
N VAL A 161 6.91 -17.16 -18.24
CA VAL A 161 6.67 -18.29 -17.33
C VAL A 161 7.11 -17.95 -15.90
N PRO A 162 6.55 -18.62 -14.89
CA PRO A 162 6.97 -18.48 -13.50
C PRO A 162 8.46 -18.77 -13.30
N LEU A 163 9.12 -17.96 -12.47
CA LEU A 163 10.53 -18.14 -12.11
C LEU A 163 10.65 -18.50 -10.63
N GLN A 164 11.59 -19.38 -10.32
CA GLN A 164 11.95 -19.76 -8.96
C GLN A 164 12.47 -18.56 -8.17
N LEU A 165 12.02 -18.42 -6.92
CA LEU A 165 12.41 -17.30 -6.07
C LEU A 165 13.88 -17.35 -5.65
N VAL A 166 14.46 -18.55 -5.55
CA VAL A 166 15.79 -18.76 -4.97
C VAL A 166 16.93 -18.33 -5.90
N ASP A 167 16.80 -18.62 -7.19
CA ASP A 167 17.88 -18.46 -8.16
C ASP A 167 17.42 -17.86 -9.49
N GLY A 168 16.12 -17.60 -9.69
CA GLY A 168 15.57 -17.07 -10.94
C GLY A 168 15.62 -18.06 -12.10
N THR A 169 15.74 -19.36 -11.83
CA THR A 169 15.59 -20.43 -12.82
C THR A 169 14.12 -20.66 -13.18
N TYR A 170 13.88 -21.30 -14.33
CA TYR A 170 12.58 -21.86 -14.70
C TYR A 170 12.59 -23.37 -14.45
N ASP A 171 11.55 -23.88 -13.78
CA ASP A 171 11.31 -25.31 -13.58
C ASP A 171 10.01 -25.70 -14.30
N GLU A 172 10.14 -26.47 -15.38
CA GLU A 172 8.99 -26.95 -16.15
C GLU A 172 8.18 -28.01 -15.38
N ASP A 173 8.81 -28.76 -14.49
CA ASP A 173 8.17 -29.82 -13.72
C ASP A 173 7.44 -29.29 -12.47
N ASP A 174 7.81 -28.09 -12.00
CA ASP A 174 7.18 -27.40 -10.86
C ASP A 174 6.98 -25.89 -11.13
N PRO A 175 6.03 -25.50 -12.01
CA PRO A 175 5.82 -24.11 -12.44
C PRO A 175 5.08 -23.26 -11.39
N LYS A 176 5.56 -23.25 -10.16
CA LYS A 176 5.01 -22.42 -9.07
C LYS A 176 5.27 -20.94 -9.34
N THR A 177 4.21 -20.14 -9.25
CA THR A 177 4.34 -18.68 -9.31
C THR A 177 4.63 -18.10 -7.95
N TYR A 178 5.77 -17.43 -7.87
CA TYR A 178 6.13 -16.60 -6.75
C TYR A 178 5.71 -15.15 -7.04
N TYR A 179 5.53 -14.37 -5.99
CA TYR A 179 5.20 -12.94 -6.11
C TYR A 179 6.29 -12.13 -5.44
N LEU A 180 6.73 -11.08 -6.13
CA LEU A 180 7.69 -10.11 -5.63
C LEU A 180 6.95 -8.91 -5.05
N ARG A 181 7.41 -8.47 -3.88
CA ARG A 181 6.91 -7.29 -3.18
C ARG A 181 7.85 -6.12 -3.47
N PHE A 182 7.31 -5.03 -3.98
CA PHE A 182 8.06 -3.80 -4.26
C PHE A 182 7.47 -2.63 -3.49
N PRO A 183 8.23 -2.02 -2.55
CA PRO A 183 7.81 -0.79 -1.90
C PRO A 183 7.86 0.35 -2.92
N VAL A 184 6.70 0.73 -3.44
CA VAL A 184 6.56 1.73 -4.50
C VAL A 184 6.31 3.15 -3.98
N TYR A 185 5.87 3.28 -2.73
CA TYR A 185 5.67 4.57 -2.09
C TYR A 185 6.87 4.91 -1.20
N PRO A 186 7.39 6.15 -1.26
CA PRO A 186 8.37 6.63 -0.30
C PRO A 186 7.76 6.71 1.11
N THR A 187 8.62 6.69 2.13
CA THR A 187 8.20 6.83 3.52
C THR A 187 8.41 8.26 4.03
N SER A 188 7.63 8.68 5.02
CA SER A 188 7.83 9.95 5.74
C SER A 188 7.41 9.83 7.20
N ASP A 189 8.05 10.63 8.06
CA ASP A 189 7.71 10.65 9.48
C ASP A 189 6.41 11.43 9.70
N PHE A 190 5.34 10.73 10.08
CA PHE A 190 4.03 11.33 10.32
C PHE A 190 3.90 11.92 11.73
N SER A 191 4.93 11.82 12.59
CA SER A 191 4.98 12.52 13.88
C SER A 191 4.91 14.05 13.71
N TYR A 192 5.39 14.57 12.57
CA TYR A 192 5.37 15.99 12.22
C TYR A 192 3.96 16.59 12.15
N PHE A 193 2.93 15.79 11.90
CA PHE A 193 1.56 16.29 11.93
C PHE A 193 1.11 16.69 13.33
N ASN A 194 1.74 16.17 14.39
CA ASN A 194 1.48 16.52 15.79
C ASN A 194 -0.02 16.52 16.14
N PHE A 195 -0.73 15.50 15.70
CA PHE A 195 -2.13 15.31 16.08
C PHE A 195 -2.25 14.77 17.52
N PRO A 196 -3.40 14.96 18.18
CA PRO A 196 -3.67 14.35 19.46
C PRO A 196 -3.51 12.83 19.41
N ALA A 197 -2.84 12.23 20.40
CA ALA A 197 -2.60 10.78 20.44
C ALA A 197 -3.89 9.95 20.47
N ASN A 198 -4.98 10.55 20.97
CA ASN A 198 -6.31 9.96 21.05
C ASN A 198 -7.20 10.32 19.84
N LEU A 199 -6.66 10.89 18.74
CA LEU A 199 -7.47 11.32 17.59
C LEU A 199 -8.37 10.21 17.05
N PHE A 200 -7.85 8.99 16.94
CA PHE A 200 -8.60 7.81 16.49
C PHE A 200 -9.17 6.95 17.63
N SER A 201 -8.92 7.33 18.87
CA SER A 201 -9.48 6.65 20.03
C SER A 201 -10.85 7.23 20.31
N TYR A 202 -11.88 6.39 20.35
CA TYR A 202 -13.19 6.81 20.84
C TYR A 202 -13.05 7.31 22.28
N VAL A 203 -13.29 8.61 22.51
CA VAL A 203 -13.52 9.14 23.85
C VAL A 203 -15.04 9.18 24.02
N PRO A 204 -15.65 8.26 24.78
CA PRO A 204 -17.07 8.34 25.14
C PRO A 204 -17.39 9.64 25.88
#